data_AF-D8SKX5-F1
#
_entry.id   AF-D8SKX5-F1
#
_cell.length_a   1.000
_cell.length_b   1.000
_cell.length_c   1.000
_cell.angle_alpha   90.00
_cell.angle_beta   90.00
_cell.angle_gamma   90.00
#
_symmetry.space_group_name_H-M   'P 1'
#
loop_
_entity.id
_entity.type
_entity.pdbx_description
1 polymer ?
#
loop_
_entity_poly.entity_id
_entity_poly.type
_entity_poly.pdbx_seq_one_letter_code
_entity_poly.pdbx_strand_id
1 'polypeptide(L)'
;LSLQWESVENKSTVLVYGGGALVTLWFSATIVGAINSVPLLPKVMELVGLGYTGWFVYRYLLFKSSRKELLEDVEELKKKITGA
;
A
#
# COMPACT_ATOMS: atom_id res chain seq x y z
N LEU A 1 26.22 -16.20 12.98
CA LEU A 1 25.24 -16.53 11.93
C LEU A 1 24.67 -17.94 12.11
N SER A 2 25.49 -19.00 12.19
CA SER A 2 25.02 -20.38 12.45
C SER A 2 24.21 -20.52 13.74
N LEU A 3 24.72 -20.03 14.87
CA LEU A 3 24.04 -20.13 16.18
C LEU A 3 22.67 -19.44 16.23
N GLN A 4 22.51 -18.33 15.51
CA GLN A 4 21.23 -17.59 15.46
C GLN A 4 20.24 -18.21 14.48
N TRP A 5 20.71 -18.94 13.49
CA TRP A 5 19.86 -19.69 12.55
C TRP A 5 19.37 -21.00 13.18
N GLU A 6 20.13 -21.57 14.10
CA GLU A 6 19.73 -22.75 14.86
C GLU A 6 18.69 -22.46 15.94
N SER A 7 18.65 -21.24 16.51
CA SER A 7 17.64 -20.82 17.48
C SER A 7 16.27 -20.45 16.88
N VAL A 8 16.12 -20.47 15.55
CA VAL A 8 14.83 -20.24 14.89
C VAL A 8 14.03 -21.55 14.90
N GLU A 9 13.04 -21.63 15.78
CA GLU A 9 12.18 -22.80 15.97
C GLU A 9 11.41 -23.20 14.71
N ASN A 10 11.04 -22.21 13.87
CA ASN A 10 10.16 -22.42 12.73
C ASN A 10 10.78 -21.98 11.40
N LYS A 11 11.90 -22.62 11.04
CA LYS A 11 12.69 -22.32 9.83
C LYS A 11 11.86 -22.34 8.54
N SER A 12 10.93 -23.30 8.41
CA SER A 12 10.03 -23.41 7.26
C SER A 12 9.14 -22.18 7.12
N THR A 13 8.54 -21.73 8.23
CA THR A 13 7.68 -20.55 8.26
C THR A 13 8.44 -19.29 7.86
N VAL A 14 9.66 -19.09 8.39
CA VAL A 14 10.52 -17.97 7.99
C VAL A 14 10.92 -18.06 6.53
N LEU A 15 11.19 -19.25 6.01
CA LEU A 15 11.50 -19.46 4.59
C LEU A 15 10.31 -19.11 3.69
N VAL A 16 9.10 -19.52 4.09
CA VAL A 16 7.86 -19.28 3.35
C VAL A 16 7.50 -17.80 3.36
N TYR A 17 7.51 -17.15 4.52
CA TYR A 17 7.24 -15.71 4.61
C TYR A 17 8.35 -14.88 3.96
N GLY A 18 9.61 -15.22 4.20
CA GLY A 18 10.75 -14.55 3.58
C GLY A 18 10.76 -14.71 2.07
N GLY A 19 10.56 -15.92 1.56
CA GLY A 19 10.42 -16.20 0.14
C GLY A 19 9.20 -15.52 -0.48
N GLY A 20 8.05 -15.57 0.19
CA GLY A 20 6.82 -14.90 -0.24
C GLY A 20 6.98 -13.38 -0.32
N ALA A 21 7.67 -12.77 0.64
CA ALA A 21 7.99 -11.34 0.60
C ALA A 21 8.88 -10.99 -0.61
N LEU A 22 9.91 -11.80 -0.89
CA LEU A 22 10.79 -11.60 -2.05
C LEU A 22 10.03 -11.74 -3.38
N VAL A 23 9.18 -12.76 -3.52
CA VAL A 23 8.33 -12.95 -4.71
C VAL A 23 7.39 -11.77 -4.89
N THR A 24 6.76 -11.30 -3.81
CA THR A 24 5.85 -10.14 -3.86
C THR A 24 6.57 -8.87 -4.30
N LEU A 25 7.78 -8.62 -3.78
CA LEU A 25 8.60 -7.48 -4.15
C LEU A 25 9.03 -7.55 -5.62
N TRP A 26 9.54 -8.71 -6.07
CA TRP A 26 9.93 -8.92 -7.46
C TRP A 26 8.76 -8.76 -8.43
N PHE A 27 7.60 -9.33 -8.08
CA PHE A 27 6.39 -9.24 -8.89
C PHE A 27 5.89 -7.80 -8.99
N SER A 28 5.86 -7.08 -7.86
CA SER A 28 5.51 -5.65 -7.83
C SER A 28 6.46 -4.82 -8.69
N ALA A 29 7.77 -5.06 -8.59
CA ALA A 29 8.78 -4.38 -9.40
C ALA A 29 8.60 -4.67 -10.90
N THR A 30 8.26 -5.91 -11.26
CA THR A 30 8.00 -6.32 -12.64
C THR A 30 6.78 -5.61 -13.22
N ILE A 31 5.68 -5.51 -12.47
CA ILE A 31 4.49 -4.77 -12.88
C ILE A 31 4.81 -3.29 -13.10
N VAL A 32 5.50 -2.65 -12.14
CA VAL A 32 5.89 -1.24 -12.27
C VAL A 32 6.79 -1.04 -13.49
N GLY A 33 7.75 -1.94 -13.72
CA GLY A 33 8.58 -1.93 -14.92
C GLY A 33 7.79 -2.05 -16.22
N ALA A 34 6.77 -2.92 -16.27
CA ALA A 34 5.88 -3.07 -17.42
C ALA A 34 5.06 -1.79 -17.68
N ILE A 35 4.49 -1.19 -16.63
CA ILE A 35 3.74 0.08 -16.72
C ILE A 35 4.64 1.19 -17.27
N ASN A 36 5.87 1.30 -16.77
CA ASN A 36 6.84 2.29 -17.22
C ASN A 36 7.35 2.06 -18.64
N SER A 37 7.21 0.84 -19.17
CA SER A 37 7.61 0.50 -20.53
C SER A 37 6.56 0.87 -21.58
N VAL A 38 5.31 1.10 -21.16
CA VAL A 38 4.25 1.59 -22.05
C VAL A 38 4.36 3.12 -22.17
N PRO A 39 4.62 3.65 -23.38
CA PRO A 39 4.64 5.09 -23.58
C PRO A 39 3.31 5.73 -23.14
N LEU A 40 3.38 6.91 -22.51
CA LEU A 40 2.25 7.71 -22.00
C LEU A 40 1.53 7.17 -20.75
N LEU A 41 1.54 5.87 -20.47
CA LEU A 41 0.83 5.30 -19.31
C LEU A 41 1.29 5.90 -17.96
N PRO A 42 2.60 6.10 -17.69
CA PRO A 42 3.05 6.76 -16.45
C PRO A 42 2.50 8.18 -16.29
N LYS A 43 2.48 8.96 -17.39
CA LYS A 43 1.97 10.33 -17.37
C LYS A 43 0.47 10.39 -17.15
N VAL A 44 -0.28 9.44 -17.71
CA VAL A 44 -1.72 9.32 -17.46
C VAL A 44 -1.98 8.95 -16.00
N MET A 45 -1.25 7.97 -15.45
CA MET A 45 -1.36 7.59 -14.04
C MET A 45 -1.02 8.76 -13.11
N GLU A 46 0.01 9.55 -13.43
CA GLU A 46 0.37 10.76 -12.70
C GLU A 46 -0.76 11.80 -12.74
N LEU A 47 -1.32 12.08 -13.92
CA LEU A 47 -2.43 13.03 -14.07
C LEU A 47 -3.70 12.56 -13.35
N VAL A 48 -4.00 11.26 -13.41
CA VAL A 48 -5.10 10.65 -12.64
C VAL A 48 -4.85 10.83 -11.13
N GLY A 49 -3.63 10.55 -10.66
CA GLY A 49 -3.24 10.75 -9.27
C GLY A 49 -3.41 12.19 -8.82
N LEU A 50 -2.90 13.15 -9.59
CA LEU A 50 -3.06 14.58 -9.33
C LEU A 50 -4.53 15.01 -9.34
N GLY A 51 -5.32 14.49 -10.27
CA GLY A 51 -6.76 14.74 -10.35
C GLY A 51 -7.49 14.25 -9.09
N TYR A 52 -7.23 13.02 -8.65
CA TYR A 52 -7.79 12.47 -7.43
C TYR A 52 -7.33 13.23 -6.18
N THR A 53 -6.05 13.59 -6.08
CA THR A 53 -5.55 14.41 -4.97
C THR A 53 -6.25 15.77 -4.92
N GLY A 54 -6.37 16.46 -6.06
CA GLY A 54 -7.09 17.73 -6.14
C GLY A 54 -8.57 17.61 -5.74
N TRP A 55 -9.26 16.59 -6.27
CA TRP A 55 -10.64 16.29 -5.90
C TRP A 55 -10.80 15.95 -4.42
N PHE A 56 -9.90 15.15 -3.85
CA PHE A 56 -9.93 14.76 -2.44
C PHE A 56 -9.75 15.97 -1.52
N VAL A 57 -8.78 16.83 -1.82
CA VAL A 57 -8.54 18.07 -1.07
C VAL A 57 -9.80 18.94 -1.12
N TYR A 58 -10.39 19.13 -2.29
CA TYR A 58 -11.60 19.93 -2.47
C TYR A 58 -12.80 19.33 -1.70
N ARG A 59 -13.03 18.03 -1.85
CA ARG A 59 -14.19 17.32 -1.28
C ARG A 59 -14.11 17.16 0.23
N TYR A 60 -12.93 16.89 0.79
CA TYR A 60 -12.79 16.47 2.19
C TYR A 60 -12.03 17.46 3.07
N LEU A 61 -11.10 18.25 2.54
CA LEU A 61 -10.23 19.08 3.39
C LEU A 61 -10.68 20.55 3.48
N LEU A 62 -11.28 21.12 2.43
CA LEU A 62 -11.70 22.53 2.44
C LEU A 62 -12.86 22.79 3.42
N PHE A 63 -13.88 21.94 3.41
CA PHE A 63 -15.09 22.14 4.20
C PHE A 63 -14.99 21.48 5.59
N LYS A 64 -15.48 22.16 6.62
CA LYS A 64 -15.48 21.61 8.00
C LYS A 64 -16.36 20.37 8.14
N SER A 65 -17.52 20.33 7.49
CA SER A 65 -18.42 19.17 7.51
C SER A 65 -17.74 17.94 6.92
N SER A 66 -17.11 18.10 5.76
CA SER A 66 -16.43 17.01 5.06
C SER A 66 -15.16 16.52 5.75
N ARG A 67 -14.49 17.38 6.53
CA ARG A 67 -13.38 16.95 7.40
C ARG A 67 -13.85 16.07 8.54
N LYS A 68 -15.03 16.34 9.11
CA LYS A 68 -15.62 15.49 10.16
C LYS A 68 -16.01 14.13 9.60
N GLU A 69 -16.68 14.11 8.45
CA GLU A 69 -17.00 12.89 7.69
C GLU A 69 -15.74 12.05 7.44
N LEU A 70 -14.65 12.66 6.96
CA LEU A 70 -13.38 11.96 6.74
C LEU A 70 -12.80 11.35 8.02
N LEU A 71 -12.88 12.05 9.16
CA LEU A 71 -12.37 11.53 10.43
C LEU A 71 -13.21 10.35 10.94
N GLU A 72 -14.53 10.44 10.80
CA GLU A 72 -15.47 9.36 11.14
C GLU A 72 -15.21 8.13 10.26
N ASP A 73 -15.04 8.32 8.95
CA ASP A 73 -14.71 7.24 8.01
C ASP A 73 -13.37 6.57 8.36
N VAL A 74 -12.35 7.35 8.71
CA VAL A 74 -11.04 6.83 9.12
C VAL A 74 -11.14 6.04 10.43
N GLU A 75 -11.94 6.51 11.38
CA GLU A 75 -12.18 5.81 12.64
C GLU A 75 -12.93 4.48 12.42
N GLU A 76 -13.94 4.48 11.55
CA GLU A 76 -14.66 3.27 11.15
C GLU A 76 -13.75 2.27 10.44
N LEU A 77 -12.93 2.74 9.48
CA LEU A 77 -11.96 1.91 8.76
C LEU A 77 -10.93 1.30 9.72
N LYS A 78 -10.41 2.11 10.65
CA LYS A 78 -9.50 1.63 11.69
C LYS A 78 -10.14 0.52 12.50
N LYS A 79 -11.36 0.74 12.99
CA LYS A 79 -12.13 -0.24 13.76
C LYS A 79 -12.36 -1.54 12.99
N LYS A 80 -12.65 -1.47 11.70
CA LYS A 80 -12.80 -2.65 10.82
C LYS A 80 -11.51 -3.47 10.70
N ILE A 81 -10.35 -2.80 10.64
CA ILE A 81 -9.05 -3.47 10.52
C ILE A 81 -8.58 -4.04 11.85
N THR A 82 -8.75 -3.30 12.96
CA THR A 82 -8.26 -3.70 14.28
C THR A 82 -9.26 -4.52 15.09
N GLY A 83 -10.53 -4.58 14.68
CA GLY A 83 -11.60 -5.31 15.36
C GLY A 83 -11.99 -4.74 16.74
N ALA A 84 -11.55 -3.52 17.06
CA ALA A 84 -11.75 -2.82 18.33
C ALA A 84 -12.44 -1.48 18.10
#